data_AF-A0A3E1NKN3-F1
#
_entry.id   AF-A0A3E1NKN3-F1
#
_cell.length_a   1.000
_cell.length_b   1.000
_cell.length_c   1.000
_cell.angle_alpha   90.00
_cell.angle_beta   90.00
_cell.angle_gamma   90.00
#
_symmetry.space_group_name_H-M   'P 1'
#
loop_
_entity.id
_entity.type
_entity.pdbx_description
1 polymer ?
#
loop_
_entity_poly.entity_id
_entity_poly.type
_entity_poly.pdbx_seq_one_letter_code
_entity_poly.pdbx_strand_id
1 'polypeptide(L)'
;MAPPAPITAQQFVSITPQHNPANAPKPDIIIIPGGDVEEAMQDTVLRSWLQRNAADSAIIMSVCTGAGVLSLAGLLDGKTVTTFHNFIQPLQRITPLARVVSHRRFVDNGRITIAGSTNRKTR
;
A
#
# COMPACT_ATOMS: atom_id res chain seq x y z
N MET A 1 5.69 -25.83 -7.99
CA MET A 1 6.58 -24.64 -8.11
C MET A 1 7.15 -24.37 -6.73
N ALA A 2 8.46 -24.14 -6.58
CA ALA A 2 9.02 -23.82 -5.27
C ALA A 2 8.43 -22.49 -4.76
N PRO A 3 8.18 -22.35 -3.44
CA PRO A 3 7.74 -21.08 -2.89
C PRO A 3 8.80 -19.99 -3.14
N PRO A 4 8.40 -18.73 -3.31
CA PRO A 4 9.33 -17.60 -3.35
C PRO A 4 10.33 -17.62 -2.19
N ALA A 5 11.52 -17.04 -2.43
CA ALA A 5 12.52 -16.89 -1.39
C ALA A 5 11.94 -16.13 -0.17
N PRO A 6 12.35 -16.49 1.07
CA PRO A 6 11.91 -15.78 2.26
C PRO A 6 12.29 -14.29 2.22
N ILE A 7 11.39 -13.44 2.67
CA ILE A 7 11.61 -12.00 2.87
C ILE A 7 11.81 -11.70 4.35
N THR A 8 12.68 -10.75 4.68
CA THR A 8 12.92 -10.33 6.06
C THR A 8 12.16 -9.04 6.36
N ALA A 9 11.17 -9.11 7.24
CA ALA A 9 10.42 -7.97 7.75
C ALA A 9 10.99 -7.50 9.10
N GLN A 10 11.00 -6.17 9.31
CA GLN A 10 11.49 -5.54 10.56
C GLN A 10 12.92 -5.95 10.96
N GLN A 11 13.73 -6.48 10.04
CA GLN A 11 15.10 -6.99 10.27
C GLN A 11 15.22 -8.28 11.09
N PHE A 12 14.12 -8.83 11.64
CA PHE A 12 14.18 -10.03 12.50
C PHE A 12 13.06 -11.05 12.25
N VAL A 13 12.06 -10.74 11.44
CA VAL A 13 10.98 -11.67 11.09
C VAL A 13 11.20 -12.19 9.68
N SER A 14 11.33 -13.50 9.50
CA SER A 14 11.34 -14.12 8.18
C SER A 14 9.93 -14.55 7.78
N ILE A 15 9.50 -14.18 6.58
CA ILE A 15 8.22 -14.56 6.00
C ILE A 15 8.51 -15.28 4.69
N THR A 16 7.99 -16.50 4.53
CA THR A 16 8.06 -17.22 3.26
C THR A 16 6.74 -17.02 2.51
N PRO A 17 6.71 -16.25 1.41
CA PRO A 17 5.50 -16.08 0.63
C PRO A 17 5.05 -17.41 0.03
N GLN A 18 3.74 -17.63 -0.06
CA GLN A 18 3.19 -18.78 -0.80
C GLN A 18 3.07 -18.48 -2.31
N HIS A 19 2.90 -17.20 -2.63
CA HIS A 19 2.64 -16.70 -3.98
C HIS A 19 3.42 -15.41 -4.25
N ASN A 20 3.51 -15.05 -5.53
CA ASN A 20 3.96 -13.75 -6.01
C ASN A 20 2.86 -13.10 -6.87
N PRO A 21 2.98 -11.83 -7.28
CA PRO A 21 1.94 -11.15 -8.07
C PRO A 21 1.63 -11.81 -9.44
N ALA A 22 2.49 -12.69 -9.96
CA ALA A 22 2.22 -13.40 -11.21
C ALA A 22 1.33 -14.64 -11.03
N ASN A 23 1.27 -15.23 -9.83
CA ASN A 23 0.55 -16.48 -9.58
C ASN A 23 -0.36 -16.46 -8.34
N ALA A 24 -0.49 -15.33 -7.66
CA ALA A 24 -1.38 -15.20 -6.51
C ALA A 24 -2.84 -15.38 -6.95
N PRO A 25 -3.64 -16.17 -6.20
CA PRO A 25 -5.05 -16.29 -6.46
C PRO A 25 -5.76 -14.95 -6.25
N LYS A 26 -6.98 -14.86 -6.75
CA LYS A 26 -7.84 -13.69 -6.54
C LYS A 26 -8.10 -13.49 -5.04
N PRO A 27 -7.73 -12.34 -4.45
CA PRO A 27 -7.91 -12.09 -3.03
C PRO A 27 -9.27 -11.45 -2.73
N ASP A 28 -9.83 -11.77 -1.56
CA ASP A 28 -10.96 -11.01 -1.00
C ASP A 28 -10.51 -9.71 -0.33
N ILE A 29 -9.28 -9.69 0.21
CA ILE A 29 -8.70 -8.56 0.92
C ILE A 29 -7.27 -8.32 0.42
N ILE A 30 -6.96 -7.08 0.09
CA ILE A 30 -5.60 -6.64 -0.25
C ILE A 30 -5.07 -5.75 0.87
N ILE A 31 -3.91 -6.09 1.43
CA ILE A 31 -3.21 -5.30 2.44
C ILE A 31 -1.83 -4.94 1.93
N ILE A 32 -1.56 -3.65 1.80
CA ILE A 32 -0.25 -3.13 1.39
C ILE A 32 0.47 -2.52 2.59
N PRO A 33 1.43 -3.24 3.20
CA PRO A 33 2.23 -2.69 4.28
C PRO A 33 3.15 -1.57 3.77
N GLY A 34 3.71 -0.81 4.70
CA GLY A 34 4.81 0.12 4.41
C GLY A 34 6.17 -0.52 4.66
N GLY A 35 7.19 0.33 4.68
CA GLY A 35 8.59 -0.07 4.68
C GLY A 35 9.32 0.67 3.58
N ASP A 36 10.42 0.08 3.11
CA ASP A 36 11.00 0.48 1.83
C ASP A 36 10.11 -0.06 0.69
N VAL A 37 9.47 0.85 -0.04
CA VAL A 37 8.48 0.55 -1.07
C VAL A 37 8.95 0.96 -2.46
N GLU A 38 10.19 1.42 -2.61
CA GLU A 38 10.67 2.02 -3.85
C GLU A 38 10.67 1.02 -5.02
N GLU A 39 11.14 -0.20 -4.78
CA GLU A 39 11.11 -1.29 -5.77
C GLU A 39 9.66 -1.71 -6.08
N ALA A 40 8.82 -1.90 -5.06
CA ALA A 40 7.41 -2.27 -5.24
C ALA A 40 6.61 -1.20 -6.00
N MET A 41 6.99 0.07 -5.87
CA MET A 41 6.42 1.18 -6.63
C MET A 41 6.79 1.10 -8.12
N GLN A 42 7.95 0.55 -8.47
CA GLN A 42 8.40 0.40 -9.86
C GLN A 42 7.97 -0.94 -10.50
N ASP A 43 7.49 -1.89 -9.70
CA ASP A 43 7.05 -3.22 -10.16
C ASP A 43 5.76 -3.15 -11.00
N THR A 44 5.92 -3.33 -12.31
CA THR A 44 4.80 -3.33 -13.27
C THR A 44 3.92 -4.58 -13.16
N VAL A 45 4.45 -5.70 -12.70
CA VAL A 45 3.69 -6.95 -12.48
C VAL A 45 2.78 -6.78 -11.27
N LEU A 46 3.32 -6.24 -10.17
CA LEU A 46 2.53 -5.90 -8.98
C LEU A 46 1.46 -4.87 -9.31
N ARG A 47 1.81 -3.78 -10.00
CA ARG A 47 0.84 -2.77 -10.44
C ARG A 47 -0.30 -3.40 -11.24
N SER A 48 0.03 -4.22 -12.23
CA SER A 48 -0.96 -4.88 -13.10
C SER A 48 -1.82 -5.86 -12.31
N TRP A 49 -1.25 -6.59 -11.35
CA TRP A 49 -1.99 -7.47 -10.46
C TRP A 49 -2.96 -6.69 -9.57
N LEU A 50 -2.54 -5.56 -8.99
CA LEU A 50 -3.40 -4.70 -8.19
C LEU A 50 -4.57 -4.18 -9.01
N GLN A 51 -4.32 -3.67 -10.23
CA GLN A 51 -5.37 -3.13 -11.09
C GLN A 51 -6.42 -4.19 -11.46
N ARG A 52 -5.99 -5.43 -11.75
CA ARG A 52 -6.91 -6.54 -12.06
C ARG A 52 -7.75 -6.98 -10.87
N ASN A 53 -7.14 -7.07 -9.68
CA ASN A 53 -7.82 -7.64 -8.52
C ASN A 53 -8.56 -6.60 -7.66
N ALA A 54 -8.19 -5.31 -7.77
CA ALA A 54 -8.79 -4.24 -6.98
C ALA A 54 -10.28 -4.06 -7.25
N ALA A 55 -10.75 -4.34 -8.48
CA ALA A 55 -12.17 -4.22 -8.85
C ALA A 55 -13.05 -5.28 -8.16
N ASP A 56 -12.46 -6.40 -7.72
CA ASP A 56 -13.19 -7.52 -7.13
C ASP A 56 -12.90 -7.76 -5.63
N SER A 57 -11.83 -7.20 -5.08
CA SER A 57 -11.49 -7.35 -3.65
C SER A 57 -12.47 -6.61 -2.75
N ALA A 58 -13.09 -7.26 -1.77
CA ALA A 58 -14.02 -6.61 -0.85
C ALA A 58 -13.38 -5.42 -0.10
N ILE A 59 -12.10 -5.54 0.27
CA ILE A 59 -11.36 -4.51 1.01
C ILE A 59 -9.97 -4.34 0.41
N ILE A 60 -9.53 -3.08 0.27
CA ILE A 60 -8.15 -2.73 -0.04
C ILE A 60 -7.68 -1.79 1.07
N MET A 61 -6.52 -2.08 1.66
CA MET A 61 -5.95 -1.21 2.66
C MET A 61 -4.44 -1.02 2.48
N SER A 62 -3.94 0.13 2.94
CA SER A 62 -2.50 0.34 3.07
C SER A 62 -2.13 0.94 4.41
N VAL A 63 -0.92 0.62 4.86
CA VAL A 63 -0.33 1.17 6.09
C VAL A 63 0.96 1.92 5.75
N CYS A 64 1.20 3.05 6.42
CA CYS A 64 2.46 3.79 6.31
C CYS A 64 2.75 4.17 4.84
N THR A 65 3.95 3.90 4.33
CA THR A 65 4.38 4.21 2.96
C THR A 65 3.71 3.34 1.88
N GLY A 66 2.97 2.29 2.25
CA GLY A 66 2.25 1.42 1.31
C GLY A 66 1.22 2.16 0.44
N ALA A 67 0.78 3.35 0.86
CA ALA A 67 -0.05 4.24 0.05
C ALA A 67 0.61 4.62 -1.29
N GLY A 68 1.94 4.67 -1.37
CA GLY A 68 2.67 4.93 -2.61
C GLY A 68 2.43 3.86 -3.68
N VAL A 69 2.38 2.59 -3.28
CA VAL A 69 2.09 1.47 -4.20
C VAL A 69 0.66 1.55 -4.72
N LEU A 70 -0.31 1.86 -3.84
CA LEU A 70 -1.70 2.08 -4.28
C LEU A 70 -1.84 3.29 -5.21
N SER A 71 -1.05 4.35 -4.99
CA SER A 71 -1.02 5.52 -5.88
C SER A 71 -0.63 5.13 -7.29
N LEU A 72 0.43 4.33 -7.46
CA LEU A 72 0.94 3.98 -8.79
C LEU A 72 0.04 2.98 -9.53
N ALA A 73 -0.81 2.26 -8.81
CA ALA A 73 -1.90 1.51 -9.40
C ALA A 73 -3.10 2.38 -9.85
N GLY A 74 -3.10 3.69 -9.53
CA GLY A 74 -4.20 4.62 -9.81
C GLY A 74 -5.39 4.45 -8.86
N LEU A 75 -5.22 3.71 -7.75
CA LEU A 75 -6.32 3.35 -6.86
C LEU A 75 -6.72 4.47 -5.90
N LEU A 76 -5.93 5.55 -5.85
CA LEU A 76 -6.13 6.67 -4.93
C LEU A 76 -6.79 7.89 -5.57
N ASP A 77 -6.95 7.90 -6.90
CA ASP A 77 -7.44 9.06 -7.64
C ASP A 77 -8.86 9.46 -7.18
N GLY A 78 -9.06 10.77 -6.99
CA GLY A 78 -10.31 11.35 -6.50
C GLY A 78 -10.63 11.05 -5.02
N LYS A 79 -9.75 10.34 -4.28
CA LYS A 79 -10.00 9.96 -2.89
C LYS A 79 -9.34 10.92 -1.91
N THR A 80 -9.84 10.91 -0.68
CA THR A 80 -9.09 11.48 0.44
C THR A 80 -8.20 10.40 1.02
N VAL A 81 -6.92 10.70 1.20
CA VAL A 81 -5.92 9.71 1.63
C VAL A 81 -4.99 10.30 2.67
N THR A 82 -4.34 9.44 3.46
CA THR A 82 -3.25 9.83 4.35
C THR A 82 -2.10 8.84 4.22
N THR A 83 -1.00 9.02 4.94
CA THR A 83 0.14 8.09 4.93
C THR A 83 1.01 8.37 6.16
N PHE A 84 2.18 7.74 6.24
CA PHE A 84 3.22 8.10 7.18
C PHE A 84 3.58 9.59 7.07
N HIS A 85 3.76 10.26 8.20
CA HIS A 85 3.91 11.71 8.24
C HIS A 85 5.07 12.24 7.37
N ASN A 86 6.21 11.56 7.32
CA ASN A 86 7.34 11.96 6.45
C ASN A 86 7.09 11.65 4.96
N PHE A 87 6.08 10.84 4.65
CA PHE A 87 5.71 10.47 3.30
C PHE A 87 4.52 11.27 2.74
N ILE A 88 3.94 12.20 3.51
CA ILE A 88 2.83 13.04 3.05
C ILE A 88 3.20 13.86 1.81
N GLN A 89 4.32 14.59 1.85
CA GLN A 89 4.74 15.42 0.72
C GLN A 89 5.15 14.58 -0.51
N PRO A 90 5.94 13.50 -0.36
CA PRO A 90 6.14 12.56 -1.46
C PRO A 90 4.83 12.05 -2.08
N LEU A 91 3.88 11.61 -1.26
CA LEU A 91 2.60 11.11 -1.75
C LEU A 91 1.80 12.19 -2.50
N GLN A 92 1.78 13.43 -2.01
CA GLN A 92 1.15 14.56 -2.72
C GLN A 92 1.72 14.78 -4.12
N ARG A 93 3.04 14.60 -4.30
CA ARG A 93 3.69 14.76 -5.61
C ARG A 93 3.32 13.66 -6.60
N ILE A 94 3.18 12.42 -6.12
CA ILE A 94 2.91 11.26 -6.99
C ILE A 94 1.40 10.95 -7.13
N THR A 95 0.55 11.56 -6.32
CA THR A 95 -0.91 11.38 -6.33
C THR A 95 -1.66 12.72 -6.43
N PRO A 96 -1.44 13.54 -7.48
CA PRO A 96 -2.01 14.89 -7.55
C PRO A 96 -3.54 14.91 -7.65
N LEU A 97 -4.16 13.80 -8.09
CA LEU A 97 -5.62 13.67 -8.19
C LEU A 97 -6.29 13.27 -6.86
N ALA A 98 -5.51 12.99 -5.81
CA ALA A 98 -6.01 12.67 -4.48
C ALA A 98 -5.87 13.85 -3.53
N ARG A 99 -6.77 13.94 -2.55
CA ARG A 99 -6.65 14.88 -1.43
C ARG A 99 -5.86 14.23 -0.29
N VAL A 100 -4.54 14.45 -0.27
CA VAL A 100 -3.66 13.93 0.78
C VAL A 100 -3.74 14.81 2.04
N VAL A 101 -4.11 14.22 3.18
CA VAL A 101 -4.26 14.91 4.47
C VAL A 101 -3.24 14.43 5.51
N SER A 102 -2.66 15.36 6.28
CA SER A 102 -1.59 15.11 7.25
C SER A 102 -2.03 14.99 8.71
N HIS A 103 -3.25 15.43 9.04
CA HIS A 103 -3.78 15.52 10.41
C HIS A 103 -4.75 14.38 10.76
N ARG A 104 -4.72 13.28 10.00
CA ARG A 104 -5.58 12.11 10.21
C ARG A 104 -4.71 10.88 10.41
N ARG A 105 -5.06 10.05 11.40
CA ARG A 105 -4.37 8.76 11.63
C ARG A 105 -4.75 7.73 10.58
N PHE A 106 -6.00 7.76 10.14
CA PHE A 106 -6.50 6.94 9.04
C PHE A 106 -7.58 7.71 8.26
N VAL A 107 -7.78 7.30 7.02
CA VAL A 107 -8.90 7.70 6.18
C VAL A 107 -9.55 6.46 5.61
N ASP A 108 -10.87 6.40 5.71
CA ASP A 108 -11.69 5.36 5.13
C ASP A 108 -12.52 5.95 3.98
N ASN A 109 -12.45 5.32 2.81
CA ASN A 109 -13.24 5.62 1.61
C ASN A 109 -14.24 4.48 1.30
N GLY A 110 -14.65 3.73 2.32
CA GLY A 110 -15.44 2.50 2.24
C GLY A 110 -14.56 1.31 1.87
N ARG A 111 -14.34 1.11 0.58
CA ARG A 111 -13.56 -0.03 0.07
C ARG A 111 -12.06 0.13 0.28
N ILE A 112 -11.57 1.37 0.31
CA ILE A 112 -10.14 1.68 0.44
C ILE A 112 -9.88 2.41 1.75
N THR A 113 -9.16 1.74 2.66
CA THR A 113 -8.74 2.31 3.95
C THR A 113 -7.24 2.54 3.98
N ILE A 114 -6.81 3.73 4.40
CA ILE A 114 -5.38 4.05 4.48
C ILE A 114 -5.04 4.55 5.87
N ALA A 115 -4.11 3.87 6.53
CA ALA A 115 -3.61 4.21 7.84
C ALA A 115 -2.20 4.80 7.76
N GLY A 116 -2.00 5.97 8.37
CA GLY A 116 -0.68 6.52 8.66
C GLY A 116 -0.07 5.89 9.92
N SER A 117 1.22 6.16 10.15
CA SER A 117 1.90 5.81 11.41
C SER A 117 2.20 7.06 12.24
N THR A 118 1.91 6.99 13.54
CA THR A 118 2.14 8.07 14.51
C THR A 118 3.42 7.85 15.30
N ASN A 119 4.56 8.26 14.75
CA ASN A 119 5.80 8.46 15.55
C ASN A 119 5.94 9.90 16.08
N ARG A 120 4.86 10.70 16.06
CA ARG A 120 4.84 11.89 16.91
C ARG A 120 4.62 11.41 18.35
N LYS A 121 5.67 11.53 19.19
CA LYS A 121 5.47 11.80 20.61
C LYS A 121 4.59 13.05 20.65
N THR A 122 3.29 12.89 20.84
CA THR A 122 2.43 14.00 21.23
C THR A 122 3.01 14.51 22.54
N ARG A 123 3.66 15.66 22.48
CA ARG A 123 3.80 16.51 23.66
C ARG A 123 2.44 17.13 23.95
#